data_AF-A0A519KZV6-F1
#
_entry.id   AF-A0A519KZV6-F1
#
_cell.length_a   1.000
_cell.length_b   1.000
_cell.length_c   1.000
_cell.angle_alpha   90.00
_cell.angle_beta   90.00
_cell.angle_gamma   90.00
#
_symmetry.space_group_name_H-M   'P 1'
#
loop_
_entity.id
_entity.type
_entity.pdbx_description
1 polymer ?
#
loop_
_entity_poly.entity_id
_entity_poly.type
_entity_poly.pdbx_seq_one_letter_code
_entity_poly.pdbx_strand_id
1 'polypeptide(L)'
;RAAVEFGTSSISSPSPGDHVPGVPLGAALTAANAEVVLCDQSAKGYVLLTLTPDQARAELRTVSTIMAKPYRAGVLKTFTVAKTATGLGPLVEA
;
A
#
# COMPACT_ATOMS: atom_id res chain seq x y z
N ARG A 1 10.51 16.53 3.56
CA ARG A 1 9.81 15.86 2.44
C ARG A 1 8.55 16.65 2.10
N ALA A 2 8.26 16.88 0.81
CA ALA A 2 7.11 17.70 0.40
C ALA A 2 5.78 16.93 0.43
N ALA A 3 5.77 15.67 -0.02
CA ALA A 3 4.60 14.81 -0.06
C ALA A 3 4.97 13.33 0.15
N VAL A 4 3.98 12.51 0.46
CA VAL A 4 4.02 11.04 0.39
C VAL A 4 2.83 10.61 -0.43
N GLU A 5 3.02 9.66 -1.34
CA GLU A 5 1.95 9.04 -2.12
C GLU A 5 1.56 7.68 -1.53
N PHE A 6 0.25 7.45 -1.40
CA PHE A 6 -0.32 6.15 -1.10
C PHE A 6 -1.15 5.69 -2.31
N GLY A 7 -0.48 5.09 -3.29
CA GLY A 7 -1.14 4.46 -4.43
C GLY A 7 -2.01 3.30 -3.96
N THR A 8 -3.32 3.36 -4.26
CA THR A 8 -4.25 2.30 -3.85
C THR A 8 -4.24 1.12 -4.82
N SER A 9 -4.57 -0.06 -4.29
CA SER A 9 -4.83 -1.22 -5.14
C SER A 9 -6.19 -1.14 -5.83
N SER A 10 -6.44 -2.05 -6.77
CA SER A 10 -7.75 -2.28 -7.35
C SER A 10 -8.66 -3.04 -6.38
N ILE A 11 -9.96 -2.74 -6.44
CA ILE A 11 -10.98 -3.50 -5.67
C ILE A 11 -11.17 -4.89 -6.27
N SER A 12 -11.38 -4.97 -7.59
CA SER A 12 -11.61 -6.23 -8.31
C SER A 12 -10.98 -6.29 -9.70
N SER A 13 -10.51 -5.17 -10.23
CA SER A 13 -9.88 -5.12 -11.55
C SER A 13 -8.61 -6.00 -11.60
N PRO A 14 -8.31 -6.60 -12.76
CA PRO A 14 -7.05 -7.29 -12.96
C PRO A 14 -5.84 -6.40 -12.65
N SER A 15 -4.82 -7.00 -12.03
CA SER A 15 -3.53 -6.39 -11.75
C SER A 15 -2.45 -7.12 -12.57
N PRO A 16 -1.31 -6.49 -12.86
CA PRO A 16 -0.21 -7.16 -13.55
C PRO A 16 0.18 -8.52 -12.93
N GLY A 17 0.20 -8.63 -11.59
CA GLY A 17 0.51 -9.88 -10.89
C GLY A 17 -0.47 -11.02 -11.16
N ASP A 18 -1.68 -10.75 -11.62
CA ASP A 18 -2.66 -11.78 -12.01
C ASP A 18 -2.28 -12.46 -13.35
N HIS A 19 -1.47 -11.79 -14.18
CA HIS A 19 -1.09 -12.25 -15.51
C HIS A 19 0.32 -12.83 -15.59
N VAL A 20 1.20 -12.48 -14.66
CA VAL A 20 2.60 -12.97 -14.60
C VAL A 20 2.89 -13.71 -13.29
N PRO A 21 2.25 -14.87 -13.04
CA PRO A 21 2.43 -15.62 -11.80
C PRO A 21 3.89 -16.07 -11.61
N GLY A 22 4.38 -16.01 -10.37
CA GLY A 22 5.73 -16.43 -10.01
C GLY A 22 6.83 -15.39 -10.25
N VAL A 23 6.51 -14.26 -10.91
CA VAL A 23 7.45 -13.14 -11.05
C VAL A 23 7.26 -12.16 -9.89
N PRO A 24 8.29 -11.83 -9.10
CA PRO A 24 8.18 -10.92 -7.97
C PRO A 24 8.18 -9.45 -8.43
N LEU A 25 7.23 -9.07 -9.31
CA LEU A 25 7.19 -7.78 -9.98
C LEU A 25 7.16 -6.60 -8.99
N GLY A 26 6.38 -6.70 -7.92
CA GLY A 26 6.32 -5.67 -6.88
C GLY A 26 7.68 -5.42 -6.22
N ALA A 27 8.42 -6.49 -5.89
CA ALA A 27 9.76 -6.39 -5.32
C ALA A 27 10.76 -5.81 -6.32
N ALA A 28 10.69 -6.21 -7.59
CA ALA A 28 11.53 -5.67 -8.65
C ALA A 28 11.30 -4.16 -8.86
N LEU A 29 10.04 -3.72 -8.88
CA LEU A 29 9.68 -2.30 -8.99
C LEU A 29 10.16 -1.50 -7.77
N THR A 30 10.01 -2.06 -6.57
CA THR A 30 10.51 -1.43 -5.33
C THR A 30 12.04 -1.30 -5.38
N ALA A 31 12.75 -2.36 -5.77
CA ALA A 31 14.22 -2.35 -5.84
C ALA A 31 14.77 -1.40 -6.91
N ALA A 32 14.04 -1.22 -8.02
CA ALA A 32 14.44 -0.31 -9.10
C ALA A 32 14.18 1.17 -8.79
N ASN A 33 13.33 1.50 -7.81
CA ASN A 33 12.89 2.87 -7.53
C ASN A 33 13.07 3.21 -6.05
N ALA A 34 14.12 3.98 -5.72
CA ALA A 34 14.50 4.28 -4.33
C ALA A 34 13.42 5.01 -3.50
N GLU A 35 12.46 5.68 -4.14
CA GLU A 35 11.35 6.36 -3.46
C GLU A 35 10.15 5.46 -3.15
N VAL A 36 10.07 4.28 -3.79
CA VAL A 36 8.98 3.32 -3.59
C VAL A 36 9.35 2.44 -2.40
N VAL A 37 8.54 2.53 -1.33
CA VAL A 37 8.77 1.72 -0.12
C VAL A 37 8.00 0.40 -0.10
N LEU A 38 6.94 0.30 -0.90
CA LEU A 38 6.08 -0.87 -1.03
C LEU A 38 5.40 -0.83 -2.39
N CYS A 39 5.45 -1.96 -3.09
CA CYS A 39 4.65 -2.20 -4.28
C CYS A 39 4.11 -3.62 -4.23
N ASP A 40 2.79 -3.77 -4.05
CA ASP A 40 2.09 -5.04 -4.19
C ASP A 40 1.28 -5.04 -5.49
N GLN A 41 1.52 -6.03 -6.35
CA GLN A 41 0.93 -6.13 -7.69
C GLN A 41 -0.18 -7.20 -7.77
N SER A 42 -0.67 -7.69 -6.63
CA SER A 42 -1.58 -8.84 -6.55
C SER A 42 -2.75 -8.66 -5.57
N ALA A 43 -2.50 -8.06 -4.40
CA ALA A 43 -3.47 -7.95 -3.34
C ALA A 43 -4.60 -7.01 -3.74
N LYS A 44 -5.85 -7.43 -3.55
CA LYS A 44 -7.04 -6.61 -3.83
C LYS A 44 -7.53 -5.92 -2.57
N GLY A 45 -7.96 -4.66 -2.71
CA GLY A 45 -8.48 -3.89 -1.59
C GLY A 45 -8.34 -2.38 -1.75
N TYR A 46 -8.12 -1.68 -0.64
CA TYR A 46 -8.11 -0.22 -0.58
C TYR A 46 -7.17 0.30 0.50
N VAL A 47 -6.79 1.58 0.44
CA VAL A 47 -6.10 2.26 1.54
C VAL A 47 -7.11 2.91 2.47
N LEU A 48 -7.09 2.55 3.75
CA LEU A 48 -7.79 3.28 4.80
C LEU A 48 -6.84 4.36 5.34
N LEU A 49 -7.16 5.62 5.07
CA LEU A 49 -6.38 6.77 5.52
C LEU A 49 -7.04 7.42 6.74
N THR A 50 -6.31 7.49 7.84
CA THR A 50 -6.70 8.26 9.03
C THR A 50 -5.78 9.47 9.16
N LEU A 51 -6.36 10.67 9.20
CA LEU A 51 -5.63 11.92 9.30
C LEU A 51 -5.92 12.61 10.63
N THR A 52 -4.86 13.08 11.28
CA THR A 52 -4.91 14.02 12.40
C THR A 52 -4.08 15.26 12.03
N PRO A 53 -4.15 16.36 12.81
CA PRO A 53 -3.31 17.53 12.56
C PRO A 53 -1.81 17.23 12.50
N ASP A 54 -1.36 16.20 13.22
CA ASP A 54 0.05 15.89 13.45
C ASP A 54 0.53 14.64 12.69
N GLN A 55 -0.37 13.83 12.12
CA GLN A 55 -0.01 12.56 11.52
C GLN A 55 -1.01 12.08 10.47
N ALA A 56 -0.50 11.41 9.43
CA ALA A 56 -1.28 10.52 8.59
C ALA A 56 -0.93 9.05 8.90
N ARG A 57 -1.94 8.19 9.03
CA ARG A 57 -1.83 6.73 9.14
C ARG A 57 -2.54 6.09 7.97
N ALA A 58 -1.83 5.32 7.16
CA ALA A 58 -2.34 4.62 6.00
C ALA A 58 -2.27 3.11 6.22
N GLU A 59 -3.40 2.43 6.04
CA GLU A 59 -3.49 0.97 6.12
C GLU A 59 -3.92 0.40 4.77
N LEU A 60 -3.09 -0.45 4.17
CA LEU A 60 -3.47 -1.18 2.98
C LEU A 60 -4.35 -2.37 3.40
N ARG A 61 -5.67 -2.18 3.32
CA ARG A 61 -6.70 -3.16 3.64
C ARG A 61 -6.86 -4.11 2.46
N THR A 62 -6.82 -5.41 2.72
CA THR A 62 -6.88 -6.43 1.67
C THR A 62 -7.87 -7.55 1.99
N VAL A 63 -8.21 -8.35 0.98
CA VAL A 63 -8.99 -9.58 1.14
C VAL A 63 -8.21 -10.79 0.62
N SER A 64 -8.49 -11.97 1.19
CA SER A 64 -7.81 -13.22 0.82
C SER A 64 -8.16 -13.70 -0.59
N THR A 65 -9.34 -13.38 -1.10
CA THR A 65 -9.78 -13.65 -2.48
C THR A 65 -10.98 -12.78 -2.82
N ILE A 66 -11.13 -12.44 -4.10
CA ILE A 66 -12.33 -11.80 -4.66
C ILE A 66 -13.21 -12.79 -5.42
N MET A 67 -12.76 -14.04 -5.58
CA MET A 67 -13.40 -15.02 -6.47
C MET A 67 -14.45 -15.88 -5.77
N ALA A 68 -14.43 -15.95 -4.44
CA ALA A 68 -15.33 -16.81 -3.67
C ALA A 68 -15.58 -16.27 -2.25
N LYS A 69 -16.67 -16.76 -1.64
CA LYS A 69 -16.97 -16.56 -0.23
C LYS A 69 -16.89 -17.89 0.54
N PRO A 70 -16.53 -17.89 1.82
CA PRO A 70 -16.09 -16.73 2.60
C PRO A 70 -14.67 -16.29 2.20
N TYR A 71 -14.42 -14.97 2.26
CA TYR A 71 -13.08 -14.40 2.21
C TYR A 71 -12.75 -13.77 3.57
N ARG A 72 -11.45 -13.62 3.85
CA ARG A 72 -10.96 -12.94 5.06
C ARG A 72 -10.44 -11.57 4.70
N ALA A 73 -10.81 -10.57 5.48
CA ALA A 73 -10.23 -9.22 5.39
C ALA A 73 -9.00 -9.11 6.32
N GLY A 74 -8.03 -8.28 5.93
CA GLY A 74 -6.81 -8.05 6.70
C GLY A 74 -6.16 -6.70 6.40
N VAL A 75 -5.03 -6.45 7.05
CA VAL A 75 -4.13 -5.33 6.77
C VAL A 75 -2.83 -5.93 6.24
N LEU A 76 -2.45 -5.59 5.02
CA LEU A 76 -1.18 -6.05 4.45
C LEU A 76 0.00 -5.25 5.01
N LYS A 77 -0.18 -3.93 5.13
CA LYS A 77 0.84 -3.01 5.64
C LYS A 77 0.21 -1.79 6.27
N THR A 78 0.85 -1.24 7.30
CA THR A 78 0.54 0.05 7.87
C THR A 78 1.74 0.96 7.78
N PHE A 79 1.51 2.19 7.34
CA PHE A 79 2.50 3.26 7.37
C PHE A 79 1.99 4.47 8.13
N THR A 80 2.91 5.19 8.73
CA THR A 80 2.66 6.48 9.37
C THR A 80 3.63 7.52 8.85
N VAL A 81 3.15 8.76 8.72
CA VAL A 81 3.98 9.91 8.44
C VAL A 81 3.56 11.05 9.35
N ALA A 82 4.51 11.53 10.15
CA ALA A 82 4.31 12.67 11.03
C ALA A 82 4.43 13.98 10.25
N LYS A 83 3.60 14.95 10.62
CA LYS A 83 3.82 16.36 10.28
C LYS A 83 4.97 16.87 11.15
N THR A 84 5.84 17.64 10.54
CA THR A 84 6.97 18.32 11.18
C THR A 84 6.85 19.83 10.94
N ALA A 85 7.68 20.63 11.62
CA ALA A 85 7.69 22.08 11.45
C ALA A 85 7.94 22.53 10.00
N THR A 86 8.66 21.73 9.21
CA THR A 86 9.09 22.06 7.84
C THR A 86 8.44 21.17 6.76
N GLY A 87 7.35 20.47 7.07
CA GLY A 87 6.66 19.57 6.12
C GLY A 87 6.47 18.16 6.66
N LEU A 88 6.59 17.14 5.82
CA LEU A 88 6.42 15.74 6.25
C LEU A 88 7.74 15.12 6.70
N GLY A 89 7.65 14.31 7.77
CA GLY A 89 8.72 13.49 8.29
C GLY A 89 8.98 12.21 7.48
N PRO A 90 9.81 11.28 8.02
CA PRO A 90 10.02 9.98 7.42
C PRO A 90 8.70 9.18 7.34
N LEU A 91 8.65 8.23 6.41
CA LEU A 91 7.55 7.29 6.28
C LEU A 91 7.97 6.08 7.10
N VAL A 92 7.18 5.73 8.10
CA VAL A 92 7.53 4.70 9.09
C VAL A 92 6.53 3.56 8.96
N GLU A 93 7.04 2.35 8.77
CA GLU A 93 6.22 1.13 8.87
C GLU A 93 5.87 0.90 10.35
N ALA A 94 4.58 0.72 10.64
CA ALA A 94 4.04 0.64 12.00
C ALA A 94 3.47 -0.75 12.33
#